data_AF-A0A382J3Z6-F1
#
_entry.id   AF-A0A382J3Z6-F1
#
_cell.length_a   1.000
_cell.length_b   1.000
_cell.length_c   1.000
_cell.angle_alpha   90.00
_cell.angle_beta   90.00
_cell.angle_gamma   90.00
#
_symmetry.space_group_name_H-M   'P 1'
#
loop_
_entity.id
_entity.type
_entity.pdbx_description
1 polymer ?
#
loop_
_entity_poly.entity_id
_entity_poly.type
_entity_poly.pdbx_seq_one_letter_code
_entity_poly.pdbx_strand_id
1 'polypeptide(L)'
;MKRYLLFLIVFCASFLVAGSTGGNSSNVIKNDDFYYIHPRLTTALGLVEIADTVISKSLVVDDREVTCMAKNIFFEAAIESTAGKLAVAHVTLNRVDSQWYPNTVCEVVYEGPHYTGSN
;
A
#
# COMPACT_ATOMS: atom_id res chain seq x y z
N MET A 1 -16.81 44.21 -3.62
CA MET A 1 -16.17 43.96 -2.31
C MET A 1 -16.81 42.83 -1.49
N LYS A 2 -18.11 42.52 -1.66
CA LYS A 2 -18.80 41.46 -0.88
C LYS A 2 -18.45 40.01 -1.26
N ARG A 3 -17.95 39.76 -2.48
CA ARG A 3 -17.53 38.42 -2.94
C ARG A 3 -16.21 37.95 -2.32
N TYR A 4 -15.26 38.85 -2.12
CA TYR A 4 -13.99 38.55 -1.43
C TYR A 4 -14.18 38.16 0.05
N LEU A 5 -15.19 38.74 0.71
CA LEU A 5 -15.52 38.41 2.10
C LEU A 5 -15.98 36.95 2.26
N LEU A 6 -16.75 36.43 1.29
CA LEU A 6 -17.20 35.04 1.31
C LEU A 6 -16.02 34.06 1.11
N PHE A 7 -15.06 34.40 0.24
CA PHE A 7 -13.87 33.57 0.05
C PHE A 7 -12.97 33.53 1.29
N LEU A 8 -12.81 34.65 2.02
CA LEU A 8 -12.03 34.69 3.26
C LEU A 8 -12.65 33.87 4.40
N ILE A 9 -13.98 33.84 4.50
CA ILE A 9 -14.69 33.05 5.52
C ILE A 9 -14.51 31.55 5.26
N VAL A 10 -14.61 31.12 4.00
CA VAL A 10 -14.38 29.71 3.62
C VAL A 10 -12.94 29.31 3.86
N PHE A 11 -11.97 30.18 3.55
CA PHE A 11 -10.56 29.89 3.80
C PHE A 11 -10.27 29.75 5.31
N CYS A 12 -10.80 30.64 6.16
CA CYS A 12 -10.62 30.53 7.62
C CYS A 12 -11.30 29.31 8.25
N ALA A 13 -12.45 28.87 7.73
CA ALA A 13 -13.15 27.69 8.24
C ALA A 13 -12.37 26.38 7.99
N SER A 14 -11.57 26.32 6.91
CA SER A 14 -10.77 25.15 6.55
C SER A 14 -9.50 24.98 7.40
N PHE A 15 -8.96 26.05 7.99
CA PHE A 15 -7.74 26.00 8.81
C PHE A 15 -7.99 25.80 10.31
N LEU A 16 -9.25 25.74 10.76
CA LEU A 16 -9.62 25.56 12.17
C LEU A 16 -9.87 24.11 12.59
N VAL A 17 -9.68 23.12 11.71
CA VAL A 17 -9.64 21.69 12.09
C VAL A 17 -8.19 21.24 12.22
N ALA A 18 -7.44 21.91 13.09
CA ALA A 18 -6.21 21.39 13.68
C ALA A 18 -6.51 21.07 15.15
N GLY A 19 -7.10 19.91 15.36
CA GLY A 19 -7.46 19.39 16.69
C GLY A 19 -7.52 17.88 16.68
N SER A 20 -6.38 17.22 16.45
CA SER A 20 -6.25 15.79 16.73
C SER A 20 -5.86 15.61 18.20
N THR A 21 -6.83 15.16 18.99
CA THR A 21 -6.63 14.65 20.34
C THR A 21 -6.07 13.23 20.27
N GLY A 22 -4.94 13.01 20.97
CA GLY A 22 -4.40 11.74 21.48
C GLY A 22 -4.87 10.42 20.85
N GLY A 23 -3.94 9.76 20.14
CA GLY A 23 -4.10 8.34 19.81
C GLY A 23 -3.98 7.47 21.06
N ASN A 24 -5.03 6.72 21.39
CA ASN A 24 -4.92 5.59 22.30
C ASN A 24 -4.07 4.49 21.64
N SER A 25 -3.13 3.92 22.40
CA SER A 25 -2.35 2.76 21.96
C SER A 25 -3.29 1.63 21.55
N SER A 26 -3.41 1.41 20.24
CA SER A 26 -4.05 0.21 19.71
C SER A 26 -3.26 -1.02 20.17
N ASN A 27 -3.97 -2.07 20.54
CA ASN A 27 -3.38 -3.39 20.71
C ASN A 27 -2.72 -3.78 19.39
N VAL A 28 -1.41 -4.06 19.43
CA VAL A 28 -0.64 -4.48 18.25
C VAL A 28 -1.25 -5.76 17.71
N ILE A 29 -1.96 -5.64 16.59
CA ILE A 29 -2.36 -6.77 15.78
C ILE A 29 -1.05 -7.41 15.30
N LYS A 30 -0.88 -8.69 15.58
CA LYS A 30 0.34 -9.45 15.22
C LYS A 30 0.48 -9.73 13.72
N ASN A 31 -0.25 -9.02 12.85
CA ASN A 31 -0.36 -9.33 11.42
C ASN A 31 -0.29 -8.09 10.51
N ASP A 32 0.31 -7.00 10.97
CA ASP A 32 0.33 -5.76 10.21
C ASP A 32 1.80 -5.39 10.00
N ASP A 33 2.19 -5.29 8.73
CA ASP A 33 3.45 -4.72 8.26
C ASP A 33 4.69 -5.64 8.28
N PHE A 34 4.59 -6.78 7.59
CA PHE A 34 5.78 -7.55 7.13
C PHE A 34 6.77 -6.70 6.29
N TYR A 35 6.37 -5.52 5.80
CA TYR A 35 7.17 -4.63 4.95
C TYR A 35 7.80 -3.44 5.67
N TYR A 36 7.52 -3.22 6.96
CA TYR A 36 8.29 -2.31 7.80
C TYR A 36 9.10 -3.12 8.80
N ILE A 37 10.42 -3.17 8.61
CA ILE A 37 11.32 -3.66 9.67
C ILE A 37 11.22 -2.67 10.84
N HIS A 38 10.33 -2.95 11.79
CA HIS A 38 10.21 -2.15 12.99
C HIS A 38 11.50 -2.27 13.83
N PRO A 39 11.99 -1.17 14.45
CA PRO A 39 13.19 -1.17 15.29
C PRO A 39 13.13 -2.10 16.52
N ARG A 40 11.97 -2.69 16.84
CA ARG A 40 11.83 -3.68 17.92
C ARG A 40 12.18 -5.12 17.49
N LEU A 41 12.39 -5.35 16.19
CA LEU A 41 12.73 -6.67 15.62
C LEU A 41 14.23 -6.85 15.36
N THR A 42 15.08 -5.89 15.74
CA THR A 42 16.54 -5.90 15.53
C THR A 42 17.35 -6.60 16.63
N THR A 43 16.70 -7.12 17.68
CA THR A 43 17.36 -8.00 18.65
C THR A 43 17.70 -9.35 18.04
N ALA A 44 18.83 -9.96 18.43
CA ALA A 44 19.28 -11.25 17.90
C ALA A 44 18.24 -12.37 17.98
N LEU A 45 17.41 -12.39 19.04
CA LEU A 45 16.31 -13.35 19.20
C LEU A 45 15.16 -13.10 18.21
N GLY A 46 14.87 -11.83 17.91
CA GLY A 46 13.85 -11.46 16.92
C GLY A 46 14.26 -11.81 15.49
N LEU A 47 15.53 -11.66 15.14
CA LEU A 47 16.04 -12.03 13.82
C LEU A 47 15.92 -13.53 13.53
N VAL A 48 16.12 -14.39 14.54
CA VAL A 48 16.01 -15.85 14.38
C VAL A 48 14.56 -16.27 14.16
N GLU A 49 13.61 -15.68 14.89
CA GLU A 49 12.17 -15.96 14.73
C GLU A 49 11.65 -15.51 13.35
N ILE A 50 12.10 -14.35 12.85
CA ILE A 50 11.81 -13.90 11.48
C ILE A 50 12.44 -14.82 10.46
N ALA A 51 13.70 -15.25 10.65
CA ALA A 51 14.38 -16.10 9.69
C ALA A 51 13.60 -17.40 9.46
N ASP A 52 13.14 -18.06 10.53
CA ASP A 52 12.33 -19.27 10.40
C ASP A 52 10.97 -19.02 9.73
N THR A 53 10.30 -17.89 10.02
CA THR A 53 9.02 -17.54 9.37
C THR A 53 9.19 -17.13 7.90
N VAL A 54 10.26 -16.41 7.56
CA VAL A 54 10.57 -16.01 6.18
C VAL A 54 10.96 -17.24 5.37
N ILE A 55 11.80 -18.12 5.92
CA ILE A 55 12.19 -19.37 5.26
C ILE A 55 10.96 -20.25 5.04
N SER A 56 10.02 -20.34 5.98
CA SER A 56 8.78 -21.11 5.81
C SER A 56 7.76 -20.45 4.86
N LYS A 57 7.67 -19.12 4.84
CA LYS A 57 6.72 -18.37 4.01
C LYS A 57 7.20 -18.18 2.57
N SER A 58 8.52 -18.20 2.36
CA SER A 58 9.15 -18.11 1.04
C SER A 58 8.97 -19.38 0.19
N LEU A 59 8.26 -20.41 0.66
CA LEU A 59 8.29 -21.74 0.02
C LEU A 59 7.44 -21.89 -1.25
N VAL A 60 6.54 -20.96 -1.59
CA VAL A 60 5.85 -21.00 -2.90
C VAL A 60 5.50 -19.57 -3.32
N VAL A 61 6.48 -18.83 -3.85
CA VAL A 61 6.22 -17.56 -4.52
C VAL A 61 6.32 -17.82 -6.03
N ASP A 62 5.22 -17.64 -6.75
CA ASP A 62 5.21 -17.74 -8.22
C ASP A 62 5.97 -16.54 -8.81
N ASP A 63 7.10 -16.80 -9.46
CA ASP A 63 7.94 -15.78 -10.13
C ASP A 63 7.13 -14.94 -11.12
N ARG A 64 6.08 -15.51 -11.72
CA ARG A 64 5.20 -14.80 -12.65
C ARG A 64 4.39 -13.73 -11.92
N GLU A 65 3.80 -14.06 -10.78
CA GLU A 65 3.02 -13.13 -9.96
C GLU A 65 3.91 -12.00 -9.42
N VAL A 66 5.14 -12.32 -9.01
CA VAL A 66 6.14 -11.31 -8.59
C VAL A 66 6.48 -10.38 -9.75
N THR A 67 6.68 -10.93 -10.94
CA THR A 67 6.98 -10.14 -12.14
C THR A 67 5.82 -9.21 -12.50
N CYS A 68 4.58 -9.70 -12.41
CA CYS A 68 3.39 -8.88 -12.63
C CYS A 68 3.29 -7.73 -11.61
N MET A 69 3.49 -8.02 -10.32
CA MET A 69 3.51 -7.02 -9.26
C MET A 69 4.59 -5.95 -9.52
N ALA A 70 5.81 -6.38 -9.85
CA ALA A 70 6.93 -5.50 -10.11
C ALA A 70 6.67 -4.57 -11.30
N LYS A 71 6.10 -5.10 -12.40
CA LYS A 71 5.71 -4.30 -13.57
C LYS A 71 4.64 -3.28 -13.21
N ASN A 72 3.60 -3.68 -12.47
CA ASN A 72 2.54 -2.78 -12.04
C ASN A 72 3.10 -1.60 -11.22
N ILE A 73 3.92 -1.88 -10.22
CA ILE A 73 4.58 -0.84 -9.41
C ILE A 73 5.47 0.06 -10.27
N PHE A 74 6.20 -0.51 -11.23
CA PHE A 74 7.06 0.26 -12.12
C PHE A 74 6.25 1.23 -12.99
N PHE A 75 5.18 0.79 -13.63
CA PHE A 75 4.40 1.64 -14.52
C PHE A 75 3.55 2.69 -13.79
N GLU A 76 3.10 2.41 -12.57
CA GLU A 76 2.26 3.33 -11.79
C GLU A 76 3.06 4.26 -10.85
N ALA A 77 4.24 3.83 -10.39
CA ALA A 77 4.95 4.49 -9.28
C ALA A 77 6.49 4.39 -9.33
N ALA A 78 7.12 4.17 -10.49
CA ALA A 78 8.58 4.01 -10.58
C ALA A 78 9.39 5.15 -9.92
N ILE A 79 8.96 6.40 -10.13
CA ILE A 79 9.63 7.61 -9.62
C ILE A 79 9.07 8.08 -8.27
N GLU A 80 8.08 7.40 -7.72
CA GLU A 80 7.51 7.71 -6.42
C GLU A 80 8.42 7.26 -5.27
N SER A 81 8.14 7.81 -4.08
CA SER A 81 8.76 7.35 -2.85
C SER A 81 8.47 5.86 -2.58
N THR A 82 9.24 5.24 -1.69
CA THR A 82 8.97 3.86 -1.24
C THR A 82 7.53 3.69 -0.75
N ALA A 83 6.99 4.70 -0.05
CA ALA A 83 5.60 4.70 0.40
C ALA A 83 4.61 4.68 -0.79
N GLY A 84 4.88 5.42 -1.86
CA GLY A 84 4.03 5.42 -3.07
C GLY A 84 4.06 4.06 -3.80
N LYS A 85 5.23 3.43 -3.89
CA LYS A 85 5.38 2.08 -4.46
C LYS A 85 4.63 1.03 -3.64
N LEU A 86 4.74 1.11 -2.31
CA LEU A 86 4.00 0.25 -1.40
C LEU A 86 2.49 0.48 -1.48
N ALA A 87 2.05 1.73 -1.66
CA ALA A 87 0.64 2.04 -1.82
C ALA A 87 0.05 1.35 -3.06
N VAL A 88 0.74 1.38 -4.20
CA VAL A 88 0.32 0.65 -5.41
C VAL A 88 0.26 -0.86 -5.16
N ALA A 89 1.30 -1.44 -4.56
CA ALA A 89 1.32 -2.86 -4.22
C ALA A 89 0.14 -3.24 -3.32
N HIS A 90 -0.16 -2.42 -2.32
CA HIS A 90 -1.22 -2.67 -1.37
C HIS A 90 -2.61 -2.56 -2.00
N VAL A 91 -2.83 -1.59 -2.89
CA VAL A 91 -4.08 -1.50 -3.66
C VAL A 91 -4.29 -2.73 -4.53
N THR A 92 -3.22 -3.24 -5.17
CA THR A 92 -3.30 -4.48 -5.96
C THR A 92 -3.65 -5.68 -5.08
N LEU A 93 -3.03 -5.83 -3.91
CA LEU A 93 -3.34 -6.92 -2.99
C LEU A 93 -4.75 -6.81 -2.39
N ASN A 94 -5.24 -5.59 -2.13
CA ASN A 94 -6.62 -5.36 -1.69
C ASN A 94 -7.63 -5.77 -2.77
N ARG A 95 -7.29 -5.64 -4.06
CA ARG A 95 -8.11 -6.17 -5.14
C ARG A 95 -8.07 -7.69 -5.14
N VAL A 96 -6.90 -8.30 -5.06
CA VAL A 96 -6.77 -9.77 -5.00
C VAL A 96 -7.59 -10.40 -3.86
N ASP A 97 -7.67 -9.74 -2.71
CA ASP A 97 -8.45 -10.22 -1.55
C ASP A 97 -9.97 -9.98 -1.68
N SER A 98 -10.38 -9.11 -2.60
CA SER A 98 -11.79 -8.75 -2.78
C SER A 98 -12.51 -9.70 -3.73
N GLN A 99 -13.73 -10.09 -3.37
CA GLN A 99 -14.58 -10.99 -4.18
C GLN A 99 -15.03 -10.37 -5.51
N TRP A 100 -14.85 -9.06 -5.70
CA TRP A 100 -15.24 -8.36 -6.93
C TRP A 100 -14.14 -8.32 -8.00
N TYR A 101 -12.95 -8.80 -7.66
CA TYR A 101 -11.78 -8.76 -8.53
C TYR A 101 -11.19 -10.17 -8.69
N PRO A 102 -10.32 -10.39 -9.68
CA PRO A 102 -9.59 -11.64 -9.80
C PRO A 102 -8.73 -11.95 -8.58
N ASN A 103 -8.46 -13.23 -8.34
CA ASN A 103 -7.79 -13.73 -7.13
C ASN A 103 -6.27 -13.92 -7.32
N THR A 104 -5.70 -13.43 -8.42
CA THR A 104 -4.26 -13.46 -8.68
C THR A 104 -3.75 -12.07 -9.07
N VAL A 105 -2.47 -11.80 -8.79
CA VAL A 105 -1.87 -10.48 -9.04
C VAL A 105 -1.84 -10.20 -10.53
N CYS A 106 -1.43 -11.17 -11.35
CA CYS A 106 -1.38 -10.98 -12.79
C CYS A 106 -2.76 -10.68 -13.37
N GLU A 107 -3.82 -11.39 -12.96
CA GLU A 107 -5.16 -11.14 -13.47
C GLU A 107 -5.68 -9.75 -13.08
N VAL A 108 -5.42 -9.29 -11.84
CA VAL A 108 -5.76 -7.92 -11.42
C VAL A 108 -5.00 -6.87 -12.22
N VAL A 109 -3.71 -7.10 -12.50
CA VAL A 109 -2.87 -6.15 -13.25
C VAL A 109 -3.28 -6.07 -14.72
N TYR A 110 -3.73 -7.18 -15.29
CA TYR A 110 -4.21 -7.25 -16.67
C TYR A 110 -5.72 -7.06 -16.80
N GLU A 111 -6.41 -6.64 -15.75
CA GLU A 111 -7.83 -6.33 -15.82
C GLU A 111 -8.08 -5.02 -16.60
N GLY A 112 -9.15 -4.99 -17.40
CA GLY A 112 -9.56 -3.81 -18.15
C GLY A 112 -9.31 -3.89 -19.66
N PRO A 113 -9.76 -2.87 -20.41
CA PRO A 113 -9.64 -2.85 -21.86
C PRO A 113 -8.19 -2.64 -22.30
N HIS A 114 -7.61 -3.65 -22.95
CA HIS A 114 -6.32 -3.53 -23.62
C HIS A 114 -6.53 -2.98 -25.03
N TYR A 115 -6.08 -1.75 -25.29
CA TYR A 115 -6.02 -1.23 -26.64
C TYR A 115 -4.81 -1.84 -27.36
N THR A 116 -4.99 -3.01 -27.97
CA THR A 116 -4.05 -3.46 -29.00
C THR A 116 -4.26 -2.55 -30.20
N GLY A 117 -3.25 -1.76 -30.58
CA GLY A 117 -3.29 -1.01 -31.83
C GLY A 117 -3.53 -2.00 -32.97
N SER A 118 -4.77 -2.05 -33.48
CA SER A 118 -5.06 -2.77 -34.71
C SER A 118 -4.32 -2.03 -35.82
N ASN A 119 -3.31 -2.69 -36.39
CA ASN A 119 -2.77 -2.30 -37.69
C ASN A 119 -3.84 -2.44 -38.77
#